data_AF-A0A3B9JBE1-F1
#
_entry.id   AF-A0A3B9JBE1-F1
#
_cell.length_a   1.000
_cell.length_b   1.000
_cell.length_c   1.000
_cell.angle_alpha   90.00
_cell.angle_beta   90.00
_cell.angle_gamma   90.00
#
_symmetry.space_group_name_H-M   'P 1'
#
loop_
_entity.id
_entity.type
_entity.pdbx_description
1 polymer ?
#
loop_
_entity_poly.entity_id
_entity_poly.type
_entity_poly.pdbx_seq_one_letter_code
_entity_poly.pdbx_strand_id
1 'polypeptide(L)'
;RSGQDVTQEYTDLSSRLKNLESTERQLNTILEDADKTEDVMLVFNQLTQIREQIELIKGQMQYYEQSAALSAISIRLIAEETVKPIEIGGWKPEGVVRDAVQTLVDFLKGFFEFVVWLVIVFLPAAILIILSVGSILFVLWRFVRWLWRLFFKGK
;
A
#
# COMPACT_ATOMS: atom_id res chain seq x y z
N ARG A 1 -1.94 4.80 -12.15
CA ARG A 1 -2.32 6.17 -12.56
C ARG A 1 -1.41 6.54 -13.71
N SER A 2 -1.95 6.76 -14.90
CA SER A 2 -1.20 7.35 -16.01
C SER A 2 -1.96 8.60 -16.40
N GLY A 3 -1.47 9.75 -15.95
CA GLY A 3 -1.86 11.05 -16.46
C GLY A 3 -0.60 11.66 -17.03
N GLN A 4 -0.62 12.02 -18.32
CA GLN A 4 0.48 12.73 -18.93
C GLN A 4 0.32 14.20 -18.57
N ASP A 5 1.29 14.75 -17.84
CA ASP A 5 1.37 16.19 -17.63
C ASP A 5 1.77 16.82 -18.96
N VAL A 6 0.93 17.72 -19.47
CA VAL A 6 1.12 18.44 -20.73
C VAL A 6 1.29 19.95 -20.49
N THR A 7 1.52 20.36 -19.24
CA THR A 7 1.65 21.77 -18.86
C THR A 7 2.86 22.42 -19.53
N GLN A 8 3.96 21.67 -19.63
CA GLN A 8 5.18 22.15 -20.29
C GLN A 8 4.94 22.35 -21.79
N GLU A 9 4.36 21.35 -22.45
CA GLU A 9 4.03 21.38 -23.88
C GLU A 9 3.06 22.52 -24.21
N TYR A 10 2.04 22.74 -23.37
CA TYR A 10 1.10 23.84 -23.54
C TYR A 10 1.79 25.21 -23.40
N THR A 11 2.70 25.35 -22.43
CA THR A 11 3.47 26.58 -22.22
C THR A 11 4.41 26.87 -23.40
N ASP A 12 5.04 25.83 -23.94
CA ASP A 12 5.89 25.92 -25.12
C ASP A 12 5.08 26.33 -26.37
N LEU A 13 3.90 25.74 -26.57
CA LEU A 13 2.99 26.10 -27.66
C LEU A 13 2.53 27.56 -27.54
N SER A 14 2.17 28.02 -26.34
CA SER A 14 1.81 29.42 -26.10
C SER A 14 2.94 30.39 -26.47
N SER A 15 4.18 30.04 -26.09
CA SER A 15 5.36 30.85 -26.41
C SER A 15 5.62 30.91 -27.93
N ARG A 16 5.47 29.78 -28.62
CA ARG A 16 5.58 29.71 -30.10
C ARG A 16 4.48 30.51 -30.78
N LEU A 17 3.24 30.38 -30.31
CA LEU A 17 2.09 31.10 -30.86
C LEU A 17 2.33 32.61 -30.78
N LYS A 18 2.73 33.11 -29.61
CA LYS A 18 3.02 34.54 -29.42
C LYS A 18 4.08 35.06 -30.38
N ASN A 19 5.12 34.26 -30.63
CA ASN A 19 6.17 34.61 -31.59
C ASN A 19 5.62 34.67 -33.01
N LEU A 20 4.87 33.66 -33.45
CA LEU A 20 4.27 33.62 -34.79
C LEU A 20 3.29 34.78 -35.02
N GLU A 21 2.44 35.10 -34.06
CA GLU A 21 1.54 36.25 -34.14
C GLU A 21 2.31 37.58 -34.19
N SER A 22 3.48 37.66 -33.54
CA SER A 22 4.36 38.83 -33.66
C SER A 22 4.98 38.93 -35.04
N THR A 23 5.43 37.81 -35.61
CA THR A 23 5.94 37.73 -36.98
C THR A 23 4.85 38.09 -37.99
N GLU A 24 3.62 37.60 -37.80
CA GLU A 24 2.47 37.95 -38.65
C GLU A 24 2.22 39.46 -38.65
N ARG A 25 2.22 40.11 -37.47
CA ARG A 25 2.07 41.57 -37.38
C ARG A 25 3.16 42.31 -38.15
N GLN A 26 4.42 41.90 -38.00
CA GLN A 26 5.53 42.52 -38.73
C GLN A 26 5.40 42.32 -40.24
N LEU A 27 5.04 41.11 -40.69
CA LEU A 27 4.82 40.83 -42.11
C LEU A 27 3.65 41.63 -42.69
N ASN A 28 2.58 41.85 -41.92
CA ASN A 28 1.49 42.74 -42.36
C ASN A 28 1.99 44.19 -42.54
N THR A 29 2.80 44.71 -41.62
CA THR A 29 3.40 46.04 -41.79
C THR A 29 4.29 46.12 -43.04
N ILE A 30 5.11 45.09 -43.28
CA ILE A 30 5.95 45.03 -44.49
C ILE A 30 5.08 44.95 -45.75
N LEU A 31 3.95 44.23 -45.70
CA LEU A 31 3.01 44.11 -46.82
C LEU A 31 2.33 45.45 -47.13
N GLU A 32 1.98 46.23 -46.11
CA GLU A 32 1.39 47.56 -46.26
C GLU A 32 2.34 48.55 -46.95
N ASP A 33 3.64 48.42 -46.70
CA ASP A 33 4.70 49.26 -47.29
C ASP A 33 5.24 48.72 -48.64
N ALA A 34 4.75 47.57 -49.12
CA ALA A 34 5.28 46.92 -50.32
C ALA A 34 4.65 47.45 -51.62
N ASP A 35 5.45 48.13 -52.46
CA ASP A 35 4.98 48.71 -53.72
C ASP A 35 5.13 47.78 -54.94
N LYS A 36 6.11 46.85 -54.91
CA LYS A 36 6.38 45.96 -56.04
C LYS A 36 5.55 44.69 -55.94
N THR A 37 4.93 44.30 -57.04
CA THR A 37 4.12 43.07 -57.12
C THR A 37 4.90 41.85 -56.67
N GLU A 38 6.19 41.74 -57.03
CA GLU A 38 7.04 40.63 -56.62
C GLU A 38 7.20 40.58 -55.09
N ASP A 39 7.45 41.73 -54.46
CA ASP A 39 7.63 41.83 -53.00
C ASP A 39 6.32 41.52 -52.26
N VAL A 40 5.18 42.04 -52.77
CA VAL A 40 3.83 41.74 -52.25
C VAL A 40 3.55 40.23 -52.27
N MET A 41 3.82 39.57 -53.40
CA MET A 41 3.59 38.13 -53.53
C MET A 41 4.48 37.30 -52.61
N LEU A 42 5.75 37.70 -52.43
CA LEU A 42 6.67 37.03 -51.51
C LEU A 42 6.19 37.14 -50.07
N VAL A 43 5.82 38.34 -49.62
CA VAL A 43 5.32 38.57 -48.25
C VAL A 43 3.99 37.86 -48.02
N PHE A 44 3.08 37.88 -49.01
CA PHE A 44 1.80 37.17 -48.92
C PHE A 44 1.96 35.66 -48.77
N ASN A 45 2.87 35.05 -49.53
CA ASN A 45 3.17 33.62 -49.41
C ASN A 45 3.71 33.29 -48.01
N GLN A 46 4.59 34.13 -47.46
CA GLN A 46 5.12 33.96 -46.11
C GLN A 46 4.03 34.11 -45.04
N LEU A 47 3.14 35.09 -45.19
CA LEU A 47 1.99 35.28 -44.30
C LEU A 47 1.08 34.05 -44.28
N THR A 48 0.82 33.47 -45.45
CA THR A 48 0.00 32.26 -45.57
C THR A 48 0.60 31.10 -44.77
N GLN A 49 1.91 30.87 -44.89
CA GLN A 49 2.62 29.84 -44.13
C GLN A 49 2.61 30.10 -42.61
N ILE A 50 2.72 31.37 -42.20
CA ILE A 50 2.68 31.73 -40.77
C ILE A 50 1.28 31.52 -40.20
N ARG A 51 0.23 31.89 -40.95
CA ARG A 51 -1.16 31.68 -40.52
C ARG A 51 -1.50 30.20 -40.39
N GLU A 52 -1.08 29.37 -41.33
CA GLU A 52 -1.25 27.91 -41.23
C GLU A 52 -0.60 27.36 -39.96
N GLN A 53 0.62 27.77 -39.63
CA GLN A 53 1.29 27.36 -38.39
C GLN A 53 0.55 27.85 -37.14
N ILE A 54 0.03 29.09 -37.15
CA ILE A 54 -0.78 29.63 -36.06
C ILE A 54 -2.05 28.78 -35.85
N GLU A 55 -2.76 28.44 -36.93
CA GLU A 55 -3.98 27.63 -36.87
C GLU A 55 -3.70 26.22 -36.32
N LEU A 56 -2.62 25.58 -36.78
CA LEU A 56 -2.20 24.27 -36.28
C LEU A 56 -1.88 24.32 -34.77
N ILE A 57 -1.14 25.33 -34.31
CA ILE A 57 -0.82 25.48 -32.88
C ILE A 57 -2.09 25.75 -32.05
N LYS A 58 -2.98 26.63 -32.52
CA LYS A 58 -4.25 26.91 -31.83
C LYS A 58 -5.11 25.65 -31.72
N GLY A 59 -5.17 24.83 -32.78
CA GLY A 59 -5.86 23.54 -32.76
C GLY A 59 -5.29 22.57 -31.73
N GLN A 60 -3.95 22.48 -31.62
CA GLN A 60 -3.29 21.64 -30.61
C GLN A 60 -3.55 22.13 -29.18
N MET A 61 -3.49 23.45 -28.94
CA MET A 61 -3.80 24.03 -27.64
C MET A 61 -5.25 23.74 -27.23
N GLN A 62 -6.19 23.89 -28.15
CA GLN A 62 -7.60 23.58 -27.93
C GLN A 62 -7.83 22.10 -27.59
N TYR A 63 -7.10 21.18 -28.24
CA TYR A 63 -7.15 19.76 -27.90
C TYR A 63 -6.71 19.50 -26.46
N TYR A 64 -5.61 20.11 -26.00
CA TYR A 64 -5.14 19.96 -24.62
C TYR A 64 -6.12 20.55 -23.60
N GLU A 65 -6.69 21.72 -23.88
CA GLU A 65 -7.72 22.33 -23.03
C GLU A 65 -8.96 21.45 -22.89
N GLN A 66 -9.46 20.91 -24.00
CA GLN A 66 -10.61 20.00 -23.99
C GLN A 66 -10.29 18.70 -23.27
N SER A 67 -9.10 18.14 -23.48
CA SER A 67 -8.66 16.92 -22.81
C SER A 67 -8.50 17.11 -21.30
N ALA A 68 -8.00 18.27 -20.86
CA ALA A 68 -7.94 18.64 -19.45
C ALA A 68 -9.33 18.82 -18.85
N ALA A 69 -10.26 19.48 -19.57
CA ALA A 69 -11.63 19.69 -19.11
C ALA A 69 -12.44 18.40 -19.00
N LEU A 70 -12.19 17.43 -19.89
CA LEU A 70 -12.87 16.12 -19.90
C LEU A 70 -12.20 15.06 -19.01
N SER A 71 -11.03 15.37 -18.43
CA SER A 71 -10.31 14.42 -17.57
C SER A 71 -11.04 14.21 -16.24
N ALA A 72 -11.64 13.03 -16.06
CA ALA A 72 -12.21 12.61 -14.80
C ALA A 72 -11.10 12.26 -13.79
N ILE A 73 -11.04 13.01 -12.68
CA ILE A 73 -10.09 12.72 -11.59
C ILE A 73 -10.61 11.50 -10.81
N SER A 74 -10.11 10.31 -11.14
CA SER A 74 -10.37 9.10 -10.34
C SER A 74 -9.45 9.06 -9.12
N ILE A 75 -9.97 9.45 -7.96
CA ILE A 75 -9.31 9.29 -6.67
C ILE A 75 -9.76 7.96 -6.07
N ARG A 76 -8.90 6.95 -6.15
CA ARG A 76 -9.06 5.72 -5.37
C ARG A 76 -8.35 5.91 -4.03
N LEU A 77 -9.11 6.33 -3.01
CA LEU A 77 -8.68 6.28 -1.62
C LEU A 77 -8.83 4.83 -1.15
N ILE A 78 -7.72 4.16 -0.90
CA ILE A 78 -7.72 2.91 -0.14
C ILE A 78 -7.48 3.35 1.30
N ALA A 79 -8.52 3.34 2.11
CA ALA A 79 -8.35 3.50 3.55
C ALA A 79 -7.55 2.29 4.03
N GLU A 80 -6.32 2.52 4.47
CA GLU A 80 -5.58 1.53 5.24
C GLU A 80 -6.34 1.36 6.55
N GLU A 81 -6.97 0.19 6.74
CA GLU A 81 -7.80 -0.05 7.90
C GLU A 81 -7.00 0.15 9.18
N THR A 82 -7.28 1.23 9.90
CA THR A 82 -7.16 1.23 11.35
C THR A 82 -8.32 2.01 11.94
N VAL A 83 -9.55 1.57 11.67
CA VAL A 83 -10.68 1.94 12.53
C VAL A 83 -11.62 0.74 12.65
N LYS A 84 -11.51 0.03 13.78
CA LYS A 84 -12.54 -0.93 14.20
C LYS A 84 -13.91 -0.22 14.13
N PRO A 85 -14.94 -0.79 13.49
CA PRO A 85 -16.24 -0.15 13.43
C PRO A 85 -16.78 0.04 14.85
N ILE A 86 -17.18 1.26 15.21
CA ILE A 86 -18.03 1.49 16.38
C ILE A 86 -19.43 0.99 15.99
N GLU A 87 -19.78 -0.22 16.40
CA GLU A 87 -21.14 -0.75 16.23
C GLU A 87 -22.04 -0.27 17.37
N ILE A 88 -22.78 0.82 17.12
CA ILE A 88 -23.96 1.17 17.91
C ILE A 88 -25.12 0.29 17.44
N GLY A 89 -25.51 -0.67 18.28
CA GLY A 89 -26.85 -1.25 18.32
C GLY A 89 -27.36 -1.90 17.03
N GLY A 90 -26.97 -3.16 16.79
CA GLY A 90 -27.66 -4.02 15.84
C GLY A 90 -27.10 -5.43 15.87
N TRP A 91 -27.86 -6.38 16.42
CA TRP A 91 -27.48 -7.80 16.39
C TRP A 91 -27.36 -8.28 14.93
N LYS A 92 -26.13 -8.55 14.48
CA LYS A 92 -25.82 -9.10 13.15
C LYS A 92 -25.36 -10.54 13.30
N PRO A 93 -26.18 -11.55 12.95
CA PRO A 93 -25.86 -12.96 13.19
C PRO A 93 -24.61 -13.45 12.44
N GLU A 94 -24.26 -12.84 11.30
CA GLU A 94 -23.09 -13.21 10.51
C GLU A 94 -21.76 -12.88 11.20
N GLY A 95 -21.68 -11.74 11.89
CA GLY A 95 -20.51 -11.36 12.70
C GLY A 95 -20.34 -12.28 13.91
N VAL A 96 -21.45 -12.60 14.58
CA VAL A 96 -21.46 -13.49 15.76
C VAL A 96 -20.96 -14.89 15.43
N VAL A 97 -21.34 -15.44 14.27
CA VAL A 97 -20.87 -16.77 13.84
C VAL A 97 -19.37 -16.76 13.57
N ARG A 98 -18.85 -15.74 12.86
CA ARG A 98 -17.42 -15.63 12.59
C ARG A 98 -16.61 -15.46 13.87
N ASP A 99 -17.06 -14.60 14.78
CA ASP A 99 -16.40 -14.36 16.06
C ASP A 99 -16.43 -15.59 16.96
N ALA A 100 -17.52 -16.35 16.96
CA ALA A 100 -17.62 -17.62 17.69
C ALA A 100 -16.64 -18.67 17.15
N VAL A 101 -16.52 -18.80 15.83
CA VAL A 101 -15.55 -19.71 15.19
C VAL A 101 -14.12 -19.29 15.49
N GLN A 102 -13.81 -17.98 15.41
CA GLN A 102 -12.49 -17.45 15.75
C GLN A 102 -12.14 -17.74 17.21
N THR A 103 -13.08 -17.48 18.13
CA THR A 103 -12.91 -17.75 19.57
C THR A 103 -12.69 -19.24 19.84
N LEU A 104 -13.42 -20.12 19.16
CA LEU A 104 -13.24 -21.57 19.26
C LEU A 104 -11.84 -22.01 18.81
N VAL A 105 -11.36 -21.47 17.68
CA VAL A 105 -10.02 -21.75 17.16
C VAL A 105 -8.95 -21.28 18.13
N ASP A 106 -9.09 -20.08 18.68
CA ASP A 106 -8.11 -19.52 19.61
C ASP A 106 -8.10 -20.27 20.95
N PHE A 107 -9.27 -20.72 21.42
CA PHE A 107 -9.36 -21.63 22.57
C PHE A 107 -8.66 -22.97 22.31
N LEU A 108 -8.88 -23.58 21.15
CA LEU A 108 -8.24 -24.86 20.78
C LEU A 108 -6.72 -24.73 20.71
N LYS A 109 -6.20 -23.62 20.16
CA LYS A 109 -4.77 -23.32 20.14
C LYS A 109 -4.20 -23.20 21.55
N GLY A 110 -4.86 -22.42 22.42
CA GLY A 110 -4.44 -22.26 23.81
C GLY A 110 -4.47 -23.56 24.60
N PHE A 111 -5.48 -24.41 24.36
CA PHE A 111 -5.54 -25.74 24.97
C PHE A 111 -4.37 -26.63 24.50
N PHE A 112 -4.05 -26.63 23.21
CA PHE A 112 -2.92 -27.40 22.69
C PHE A 112 -1.59 -26.89 23.26
N GLU A 113 -1.40 -25.58 23.34
CA GLU A 113 -0.23 -24.96 23.95
C GLU A 113 -0.09 -25.37 25.43
N PHE A 114 -1.18 -25.37 26.19
CA PHE A 114 -1.20 -25.86 27.57
C PHE A 114 -0.77 -27.34 27.66
N VAL A 115 -1.30 -28.21 26.80
CA VAL A 115 -0.94 -29.64 26.78
C VAL A 115 0.55 -29.82 26.47
N VAL A 116 1.08 -29.08 25.49
CA VAL A 116 2.50 -29.11 25.14
C VAL A 116 3.36 -28.72 26.34
N TRP A 117 2.99 -27.64 27.04
CA TRP A 117 3.72 -27.18 28.22
C TRP A 117 3.64 -28.19 29.38
N LEU A 118 2.48 -28.81 29.59
CA LEU A 118 2.28 -29.85 30.59
C LEU A 118 3.16 -31.08 30.32
N VAL A 119 3.27 -31.51 29.05
CA VAL A 119 4.07 -32.69 28.68
C VAL A 119 5.57 -32.38 28.69
N ILE A 120 6.00 -31.23 28.18
CA ILE A 120 7.43 -30.91 28.05
C ILE A 120 8.03 -30.42 29.38
N VAL A 121 7.28 -29.66 30.17
CA VAL A 121 7.81 -29.03 31.39
C VAL A 121 7.38 -29.79 32.64
N PHE A 122 6.08 -30.01 32.81
CA PHE A 122 5.58 -30.60 34.06
C PHE A 122 5.87 -32.10 34.16
N LEU A 123 5.80 -32.86 33.07
CA LEU A 123 6.02 -34.31 33.10
C LEU A 123 7.47 -34.67 33.51
N PRO A 124 8.53 -34.07 32.93
CA PRO A 124 9.90 -34.33 33.36
C PRO A 124 10.16 -33.83 34.79
N ALA A 125 9.61 -32.67 35.17
CA ALA A 125 9.74 -32.15 36.52
C ALA A 125 9.10 -33.11 37.55
N ALA A 126 7.92 -33.65 37.27
CA ALA A 126 7.24 -34.62 38.12
C ALA A 126 8.04 -35.93 38.25
N ILE A 127 8.61 -36.44 37.15
CA ILE A 127 9.49 -37.62 37.18
C ILE A 127 10.70 -37.36 38.07
N LEU A 128 11.36 -36.21 37.94
CA LEU A 128 12.51 -35.85 38.77
C LEU A 128 12.14 -35.81 40.26
N ILE A 129 11.02 -35.18 40.61
CA ILE A 129 10.55 -35.11 42.00
C ILE A 129 10.25 -36.51 42.56
N ILE A 130 9.56 -37.36 41.80
CA ILE A 130 9.25 -38.74 42.21
C ILE A 130 10.53 -39.55 42.40
N LEU A 131 11.51 -39.39 41.52
CA LEU A 131 12.79 -40.10 41.60
C LEU A 131 13.60 -39.62 42.82
N SER A 132 13.61 -38.30 43.08
CA SER A 132 14.24 -37.73 44.28
C SER A 132 13.59 -38.23 45.57
N VAL A 133 12.27 -38.11 45.72
CA VAL A 133 11.55 -38.57 46.92
C VAL A 133 11.62 -40.09 47.07
N GLY A 134 11.47 -40.83 45.97
CA GLY A 134 11.56 -42.29 45.94
C GLY A 134 12.94 -42.81 46.33
N SER A 135 14.02 -42.17 45.88
CA SER A 135 15.39 -42.53 46.27
C SER A 135 15.64 -42.30 47.77
N ILE A 136 15.14 -41.19 48.33
CA ILE A 136 15.25 -40.88 49.77
C ILE A 136 14.51 -41.93 50.60
N LEU A 137 13.27 -42.27 50.23
CA LEU A 137 12.50 -43.32 50.90
C LEU A 137 13.14 -44.69 50.77
N PHE A 138 13.72 -45.01 49.60
CA PHE A 138 14.43 -46.27 49.37
C PHE A 138 15.67 -46.41 50.26
N VAL A 139 16.47 -45.33 50.40
CA VAL A 139 17.63 -45.31 51.29
C VAL A 139 17.21 -45.43 52.75
N LEU A 140 16.19 -44.70 53.20
CA LEU A 140 15.62 -44.82 54.55
C LEU A 140 15.13 -46.23 54.83
N TRP A 141 14.36 -46.83 53.91
CA TRP A 141 13.88 -48.20 54.04
C TRP A 141 15.03 -49.21 54.10
N ARG A 142 16.07 -49.02 53.29
CA ARG A 142 17.24 -49.90 53.26
C ARG A 142 18.10 -49.75 54.53
N PHE A 143 18.18 -48.54 55.09
CA PHE A 143 18.83 -48.26 56.37
C PHE A 143 18.06 -48.89 57.54
N VAL A 144 16.74 -48.74 57.59
CA VAL A 144 15.87 -49.42 58.57
C VAL A 144 16.01 -50.94 58.46
N ARG A 145 16.00 -51.50 57.24
CA ARG A 145 16.17 -52.96 57.02
C ARG A 145 17.59 -53.45 57.34
N TRP A 146 18.61 -52.60 57.26
CA TRP A 146 19.98 -52.92 57.67
C TRP A 146 20.10 -52.89 59.20
N LEU A 147 19.56 -51.86 59.85
CA LEU A 147 19.45 -51.77 61.32
C LEU A 147 18.66 -52.94 61.90
N TRP A 148 17.53 -53.32 61.29
CA TRP A 148 16.75 -54.46 61.75
C TRP A 148 17.53 -55.78 61.62
N ARG A 149 18.34 -55.95 60.57
CA ARG A 149 19.24 -57.11 60.42
C ARG A 149 20.41 -57.10 61.41
N LEU A 150 20.88 -55.93 61.86
CA LEU A 150 21.90 -55.80 62.90
C LEU A 150 21.36 -56.10 64.30
N PHE A 151 20.13 -55.66 64.60
CA PHE A 151 19.53 -55.85 65.93
C PHE A 151 18.82 -57.20 66.12
N PHE A 152 18.26 -57.80 65.06
CA PHE A 152 17.46 -59.04 65.17
C PHE A 152 18.13 -60.32 64.63
N LYS A 153 19.40 -60.27 64.19
CA LYS A 153 20.18 -61.48 63.87
C LYS A 153 21.24 -61.73 64.93
N GLY A 154 20.74 -62.03 66.12
CA GLY A 154 21.50 -62.27 67.34
C GLY A 154 20.63 -62.96 68.39
N LYS A 155 19.97 -64.04 68.00
CA LYS A 155 19.55 -65.18 68.83
C LYS A 155 19.33 -66.38 67.92
#